data_AF-A0A0C3Q9N4-F1
#
_entry.id   AF-A0A0C3Q9N4-F1
#
_cell.length_a   1.000
_cell.length_b   1.000
_cell.length_c   1.000
_cell.angle_alpha   90.00
_cell.angle_beta   90.00
_cell.angle_gamma   90.00
#
_symmetry.space_group_name_H-M   'P 1'
#
loop_
_entity.id
_entity.type
_entity.pdbx_description
1 polymer ?
#
loop_
_entity_poly.entity_id
_entity_poly.type
_entity_poly.pdbx_seq_one_letter_code
_entity_poly.pdbx_strand_id
1 'polypeptide(L)'
;MASVTNKVVLPHALKTPAFTKLSRNKRVVLASASPRRKAILITFLVHLIIPSTFEETSSHTYYSNVYEYPVATATEKAVEVYERLVHDDPENLPDLPFDTIFSFVSADTVVLSRIEPATSNLGAGLEHDIRPEILEKPTSKADNLRMLLDMNGRSCEVVTGVSVVFPIPTAPGHPIKLMDERSVVYFADNAVSWLEAYVDKGEGLDRAGGFTGLGGILIRKVDGDWHNVVGFPAAAFFKFLEILVEEQDDFLAVD
;
A
#
# COMPACT_ATOMS: atom_id res chain seq x y z
N MET A 1 23.49 -28.03 -13.74
CA MET A 1 23.06 -27.28 -12.53
C MET A 1 23.26 -25.80 -12.80
N ALA A 2 22.19 -25.10 -13.17
CA ALA A 2 22.26 -23.64 -13.32
C ALA A 2 22.22 -23.04 -11.91
N SER A 3 23.24 -22.26 -11.57
CA SER A 3 23.21 -21.37 -10.40
C SER A 3 22.00 -20.46 -10.56
N VAL A 4 20.92 -20.75 -9.81
CA VAL A 4 19.79 -19.83 -9.69
C VAL A 4 20.34 -18.64 -8.92
N THR A 5 20.65 -17.57 -9.64
CA THR A 5 21.15 -16.33 -9.04
C THR A 5 20.16 -15.84 -8.00
N ASN A 6 20.57 -15.90 -6.73
CA ASN A 6 19.81 -15.51 -5.53
C ASN A 6 19.67 -13.98 -5.40
N LYS A 7 19.50 -13.27 -6.53
CA LYS A 7 19.49 -11.80 -6.61
C LYS A 7 18.08 -11.27 -6.44
N VAL A 8 17.77 -10.76 -5.25
CA VAL A 8 16.52 -10.03 -4.94
C VAL A 8 16.38 -8.79 -5.79
N VAL A 9 17.47 -8.13 -6.14
CA VAL A 9 17.45 -6.89 -6.92
C VAL A 9 17.72 -7.21 -8.37
N LEU A 10 16.87 -6.70 -9.27
CA LEU A 10 16.99 -6.95 -10.70
C LEU A 10 18.21 -6.24 -11.30
N PRO A 11 18.84 -6.79 -12.36
CA PRO A 11 20.07 -6.22 -12.92
C PRO A 11 19.96 -4.77 -13.40
N HIS A 12 18.76 -4.34 -13.81
CA HIS A 12 18.46 -2.99 -14.26
C HIS A 12 18.02 -2.03 -13.15
N ALA A 13 17.87 -2.52 -11.91
CA ALA A 13 17.53 -1.65 -10.79
C ALA A 13 18.67 -0.66 -10.52
N LEU A 14 18.31 0.48 -9.93
CA LEU A 14 19.28 1.48 -9.53
C LEU A 14 20.24 0.89 -8.49
N LYS A 15 21.50 1.34 -8.49
CA LYS A 15 22.51 0.90 -7.51
C LYS A 15 22.54 1.88 -6.35
N THR A 16 21.61 1.73 -5.43
CA THR A 16 21.53 2.53 -4.21
C THR A 16 22.02 1.72 -2.99
N PRO A 17 22.33 2.35 -1.85
CA PRO A 17 22.72 1.64 -0.63
C PRO A 17 21.69 0.59 -0.19
N ALA A 18 20.39 0.92 -0.17
CA ALA A 18 19.35 -0.03 0.20
C ALA A 18 19.25 -1.19 -0.78
N PHE A 19 19.29 -0.95 -2.09
CA PHE A 19 19.31 -2.03 -3.09
C PHE A 19 20.56 -2.90 -2.96
N THR A 20 21.71 -2.31 -2.60
CA THR A 20 22.94 -3.06 -2.38
C THR A 20 22.81 -3.97 -1.15
N LYS A 21 22.29 -3.47 -0.03
CA LYS A 21 22.03 -4.30 1.17
C LYS A 21 20.97 -5.38 0.90
N LEU A 22 19.89 -5.07 0.18
CA LEU A 22 18.85 -6.04 -0.21
C LEU A 22 19.37 -7.15 -1.14
N SER A 23 20.37 -6.85 -1.97
CA SER A 23 20.92 -7.82 -2.93
C SER A 23 21.78 -8.93 -2.30
N ARG A 24 22.15 -8.81 -1.01
CA ARG A 24 23.05 -9.74 -0.30
C ARG A 24 22.27 -10.75 0.54
N ASN A 25 22.03 -11.96 0.02
CA ASN A 25 21.41 -13.09 0.75
C ASN A 25 20.12 -12.73 1.51
N LYS A 26 19.30 -11.84 0.96
CA LYS A 26 17.97 -11.55 1.53
C LYS A 26 16.88 -12.14 0.66
N ARG A 27 15.66 -12.16 1.17
CA ARG A 27 14.45 -12.40 0.38
C ARG A 27 13.39 -11.40 0.78
N VAL A 28 12.65 -10.90 -0.20
CA VAL A 28 11.52 -10.01 0.04
C VAL A 28 10.24 -10.79 -0.22
N VAL A 29 9.37 -10.85 0.79
CA VAL A 29 8.03 -11.42 0.71
C VAL A 29 7.04 -10.27 0.59
N LEU A 30 6.27 -10.24 -0.49
CA LEU A 30 5.12 -9.37 -0.63
C LEU A 30 3.91 -10.08 -0.03
N ALA A 31 3.45 -9.57 1.12
CA ALA A 31 2.27 -10.03 1.86
C ALA A 31 0.95 -9.55 1.22
N SER A 32 0.81 -9.69 -0.10
CA SER A 32 -0.34 -9.15 -0.84
C SER A 32 -0.71 -9.96 -2.07
N ALA A 33 -2.01 -10.22 -2.26
CA ALA A 33 -2.55 -10.80 -3.49
C ALA A 33 -2.72 -9.75 -4.62
N SER A 34 -2.50 -8.46 -4.38
CA SER A 34 -2.82 -7.40 -5.34
C SER A 34 -1.94 -7.49 -6.60
N PRO A 35 -2.52 -7.71 -7.80
CA PRO A 35 -1.75 -7.77 -9.04
C PRO A 35 -1.02 -6.47 -9.35
N ARG A 36 -1.57 -5.32 -8.93
CA ARG A 36 -0.96 -4.00 -9.13
C ARG A 36 0.28 -3.81 -8.27
N ARG A 37 0.23 -4.18 -6.99
CA ARG A 37 1.39 -4.10 -6.09
C ARG A 37 2.52 -4.99 -6.59
N LYS A 38 2.19 -6.19 -7.05
CA LYS A 38 3.11 -7.09 -7.77
C LYS A 38 3.73 -6.40 -8.98
N ALA A 39 2.91 -5.80 -9.86
CA ALA A 39 3.38 -5.15 -11.08
C ALA A 39 4.32 -3.95 -10.79
N ILE A 40 4.05 -3.20 -9.72
CA ILE A 40 4.93 -2.11 -9.27
C ILE A 40 6.25 -2.69 -8.76
N LEU A 41 6.20 -3.64 -7.83
CA LEU A 41 7.39 -4.16 -7.16
C LEU A 41 8.28 -5.02 -8.06
N ILE A 42 7.71 -5.78 -9.01
CA ILE A 42 8.49 -6.59 -9.97
C ILE A 42 9.36 -5.73 -10.88
N THR A 43 9.10 -4.42 -10.96
CA THR A 43 9.96 -3.49 -11.70
C THR A 43 11.34 -3.36 -11.05
N PHE A 44 11.43 -3.55 -9.72
CA PHE A 44 12.63 -3.27 -8.94
C PHE A 44 13.19 -4.52 -8.23
N LEU A 45 12.31 -5.42 -7.77
CA LEU A 45 12.65 -6.55 -6.90
C LEU A 45 12.08 -7.88 -7.44
N VAL A 46 12.90 -8.92 -7.38
CA VAL A 46 12.46 -10.32 -7.33
C VAL A 46 11.91 -10.58 -5.93
N HIS A 47 10.63 -10.92 -5.86
CA HIS A 47 9.92 -11.12 -4.60
C HIS A 47 9.11 -12.41 -4.63
N LEU A 48 8.94 -13.02 -3.46
CA LEU A 48 7.96 -14.07 -3.24
C LEU A 48 6.62 -13.42 -2.93
N ILE A 49 5.54 -13.94 -3.50
CA ILE A 49 4.20 -13.44 -3.23
C ILE A 49 3.53 -14.45 -2.33
N ILE A 50 3.29 -14.06 -1.09
CA ILE A 50 2.62 -14.88 -0.10
C ILE A 50 1.49 -14.03 0.46
N PRO A 51 0.28 -14.11 -0.12
CA PRO A 51 -0.85 -13.32 0.33
C PRO A 51 -1.13 -13.57 1.81
N SER A 52 -1.51 -12.51 2.51
CA SER A 52 -2.08 -12.63 3.85
C SER A 52 -3.47 -13.26 3.80
N THR A 53 -3.78 -14.06 4.81
CA THR A 53 -5.13 -14.61 5.05
C THR A 53 -5.86 -13.86 6.16
N PHE A 54 -5.30 -12.75 6.66
CA PHE A 54 -5.93 -11.91 7.68
C PHE A 54 -7.27 -11.34 7.18
N GLU A 55 -8.34 -11.60 7.92
CA GLU A 55 -9.64 -11.00 7.70
C GLU A 55 -9.68 -9.60 8.32
N GLU A 56 -9.89 -8.58 7.48
CA GLU A 56 -10.01 -7.16 7.87
C GLU A 56 -11.30 -6.92 8.69
N THR A 57 -11.31 -7.39 9.93
CA THR A 57 -12.45 -7.33 10.86
C THR A 57 -12.43 -6.09 11.75
N SER A 58 -11.30 -5.39 11.80
CA SER A 58 -11.14 -4.14 12.57
C SER A 58 -11.85 -2.99 11.88
N SER A 59 -12.84 -2.40 12.57
CA SER A 59 -13.52 -1.19 12.05
C SER A 59 -12.58 0.01 12.02
N HIS A 60 -12.58 0.75 10.92
CA HIS A 60 -11.84 2.01 10.81
C HIS A 60 -12.28 3.05 11.86
N THR A 61 -13.45 2.88 12.48
CA THR A 61 -13.96 3.77 13.54
C THR A 61 -13.17 3.73 14.85
N TYR A 62 -12.29 2.73 15.03
CA TYR A 62 -11.43 2.64 16.22
C TYR A 62 -10.25 3.63 16.19
N TYR A 63 -9.94 4.22 15.04
CA TYR A 63 -8.78 5.09 14.88
C TYR A 63 -9.18 6.56 14.99
N SER A 64 -8.59 7.26 15.96
CA SER A 64 -8.76 8.71 16.12
C SER A 64 -8.11 9.48 14.97
N ASN A 65 -7.15 8.87 14.27
CA ASN A 65 -6.50 9.38 13.08
C ASN A 65 -6.73 8.41 11.92
N VAL A 66 -7.45 8.85 10.88
CA VAL A 66 -7.83 8.01 9.74
C VAL A 66 -6.63 7.46 8.95
N TYR A 67 -5.46 8.10 9.06
CA TYR A 67 -4.24 7.65 8.39
C TYR A 67 -3.58 6.44 9.08
N GLU A 68 -3.90 6.19 10.35
CA GLU A 68 -3.37 5.04 11.09
C GLU A 68 -4.03 3.73 10.66
N TYR A 69 -5.29 3.78 10.23
CA TYR A 69 -6.05 2.60 9.81
C TYR A 69 -5.37 1.77 8.70
N PRO A 70 -4.97 2.34 7.55
CA PRO A 70 -4.28 1.56 6.51
C PRO A 70 -2.90 1.05 6.98
N VAL A 71 -2.20 1.79 7.85
CA VAL A 71 -0.90 1.35 8.39
C VAL A 71 -1.07 0.15 9.32
N ALA A 72 -2.06 0.20 10.21
CA ALA A 72 -2.39 -0.90 11.11
C ALA A 72 -2.83 -2.14 10.32
N THR A 73 -3.73 -1.97 9.34
CA THR A 73 -4.19 -3.06 8.48
C THR A 73 -3.05 -3.69 7.68
N ALA A 74 -2.13 -2.88 7.14
CA ALA A 74 -0.93 -3.40 6.49
C ALA A 74 -0.06 -4.20 7.47
N THR A 75 0.06 -3.75 8.71
CA THR A 75 0.86 -4.41 9.76
C THR A 75 0.30 -5.77 10.14
N GLU A 76 -1.00 -5.86 10.42
CA GLU A 76 -1.66 -7.15 10.72
C GLU A 76 -1.44 -8.18 9.61
N LYS A 77 -1.57 -7.74 8.35
CA LYS A 77 -1.30 -8.60 7.18
C LYS A 77 0.16 -9.06 7.10
N ALA A 78 1.12 -8.19 7.40
CA ALA A 78 2.54 -8.54 7.36
C ALA A 78 2.92 -9.49 8.50
N VAL A 79 2.43 -9.21 9.71
CA VAL A 79 2.67 -10.02 10.91
C VAL A 79 2.03 -11.39 10.76
N GLU A 80 0.79 -11.49 10.27
CA GLU A 80 0.14 -12.78 10.02
C GLU A 80 0.96 -13.66 9.06
N VAL A 81 1.42 -13.10 7.93
CA VAL A 81 2.25 -13.86 6.98
C VAL A 81 3.59 -14.25 7.62
N TYR A 82 4.20 -13.35 8.39
CA TYR A 82 5.43 -13.65 9.13
C TYR A 82 5.24 -14.81 10.10
N GLU A 83 4.27 -14.70 11.00
CA GLU A 83 3.99 -15.70 12.04
C GLU A 83 3.60 -17.04 11.42
N ARG A 84 2.77 -17.04 10.39
CA ARG A 84 2.38 -18.26 9.68
C ARG A 84 3.59 -18.96 9.05
N LEU A 85 4.49 -18.22 8.40
CA LEU A 85 5.68 -18.84 7.81
C LEU A 85 6.71 -19.30 8.85
N VAL A 86 6.82 -18.59 9.97
CA VAL A 86 7.71 -19.01 11.08
C VAL A 86 7.15 -20.23 11.81
N HIS A 87 5.83 -20.34 11.94
CA HIS A 87 5.15 -21.40 12.71
C HIS A 87 4.91 -22.67 11.89
N ASP A 88 4.45 -22.56 10.64
CA ASP A 88 3.99 -23.72 9.85
C ASP A 88 5.12 -24.51 9.20
N ASP A 89 6.31 -23.90 9.03
CA ASP A 89 7.44 -24.58 8.40
C ASP A 89 8.81 -24.11 8.95
N PRO A 90 9.14 -24.43 10.22
CA PRO A 90 10.43 -24.05 10.81
C PRO A 90 11.63 -24.70 10.11
N GLU A 91 11.43 -25.79 9.34
CA GLU A 91 12.47 -26.51 8.59
C GLU A 91 12.51 -26.17 7.08
N ASN A 92 11.39 -25.80 6.42
CA ASN A 92 11.36 -25.15 5.09
C ASN A 92 10.96 -23.67 5.14
N LEU A 93 11.59 -22.88 6.00
CA LEU A 93 12.00 -21.55 5.54
C LEU A 93 12.86 -21.79 4.29
N PRO A 94 12.32 -21.58 3.09
CA PRO A 94 12.43 -22.49 1.94
C PRO A 94 13.85 -23.01 1.67
N ASP A 95 14.28 -24.17 2.19
CA ASP A 95 15.62 -24.77 1.97
C ASP A 95 16.78 -23.74 1.91
N LEU A 96 16.79 -22.76 2.82
CA LEU A 96 17.74 -21.65 2.77
C LEU A 96 18.80 -21.77 3.86
N PRO A 97 20.04 -21.32 3.55
CA PRO A 97 21.06 -21.20 4.57
C PRO A 97 20.58 -20.25 5.68
N PHE A 98 20.98 -20.54 6.91
CA PHE A 98 20.61 -19.83 8.15
C PHE A 98 20.88 -18.31 8.12
N ASP A 99 21.56 -17.80 7.09
CA ASP A 99 21.89 -16.39 6.87
C ASP A 99 20.86 -15.62 6.02
N THR A 100 19.76 -16.26 5.57
CA THR A 100 18.76 -15.59 4.72
C THR A 100 17.76 -14.76 5.52
N ILE A 101 17.84 -13.44 5.42
CA ILE A 101 16.89 -12.51 6.07
C ILE A 101 15.68 -12.27 5.17
N PHE A 102 14.47 -12.53 5.70
CA PHE A 102 13.21 -12.24 5.03
C PHE A 102 12.66 -10.87 5.45
N SER A 103 12.37 -10.00 4.49
CA SER A 103 11.60 -8.77 4.74
C SER A 103 10.19 -8.94 4.19
N PHE A 104 9.21 -8.87 5.08
CA PHE A 104 7.78 -8.98 4.76
C PHE A 104 7.23 -7.59 4.55
N VAL A 105 6.81 -7.31 3.33
CA VAL A 105 6.26 -6.03 2.93
C VAL A 105 4.77 -6.21 2.68
N SER A 106 3.96 -5.46 3.42
CA SER A 106 2.53 -5.34 3.21
C SER A 106 2.17 -3.90 2.95
N ALA A 107 1.06 -3.69 2.24
CA ALA A 107 0.48 -2.38 2.06
C ALA A 107 -1.05 -2.47 2.16
N ASP A 108 -1.68 -1.39 2.59
CA ASP A 108 -3.12 -1.22 2.57
C ASP A 108 -3.48 0.17 2.07
N THR A 109 -4.53 0.28 1.25
CA THR A 109 -4.85 1.52 0.53
C THR A 109 -6.31 1.85 0.72
N VAL A 110 -6.56 3.06 1.24
CA VAL A 110 -7.91 3.62 1.43
C VAL A 110 -8.06 4.92 0.66
N VAL A 111 -9.30 5.27 0.36
CA VAL A 111 -9.67 6.55 -0.23
C VAL A 111 -10.46 7.33 0.80
N LEU A 112 -10.11 8.59 1.00
CA LEU A 112 -10.77 9.51 1.91
C LEU A 112 -11.53 10.57 1.11
N SER A 113 -12.79 10.81 1.47
CA SER A 113 -13.53 11.96 0.96
C SER A 113 -12.81 13.24 1.42
N ARG A 114 -12.41 14.13 0.50
CA ARG A 114 -11.81 15.40 0.92
C ARG A 114 -12.92 16.40 1.24
N ILE A 115 -12.81 17.06 2.39
CA ILE A 115 -13.61 18.25 2.71
C ILE A 115 -12.81 19.44 2.21
N GLU A 116 -13.35 20.18 1.24
CA GLU A 116 -12.73 21.42 0.81
C GLU A 116 -12.67 22.39 2.00
N PRO A 117 -11.59 23.19 2.15
CA PRO A 117 -11.64 24.32 3.06
C PRO A 117 -12.81 25.18 2.62
N ALA A 118 -13.73 25.54 3.52
CA ALA A 118 -14.93 26.29 3.21
C ALA A 118 -14.60 27.57 2.43
N THR A 119 -14.60 27.53 1.10
CA THR A 119 -14.57 28.71 0.26
C THR A 119 -16.00 29.21 0.12
N SER A 120 -16.54 29.75 1.21
CA SER A 120 -17.73 30.59 1.14
C SER A 120 -17.72 31.52 2.33
N ASN A 121 -17.82 32.83 2.06
CA ASN A 121 -18.01 33.91 3.02
C ASN A 121 -19.39 33.83 3.73
N LEU A 122 -19.76 32.65 4.25
CA LEU A 122 -20.96 32.41 5.04
C LEU A 122 -20.52 31.98 6.43
N GLY A 123 -20.60 32.93 7.35
CA GLY A 123 -20.84 32.74 8.78
C GLY A 123 -19.95 31.71 9.50
N ALA A 124 -19.00 32.23 10.29
CA ALA A 124 -18.45 31.49 11.41
C ALA A 124 -19.60 30.97 12.29
N GLY A 125 -19.79 29.65 12.30
CA GLY A 125 -20.86 29.01 13.06
C GLY A 125 -21.18 27.65 12.48
N LEU A 126 -20.36 26.66 12.85
CA LEU A 126 -20.58 25.20 12.93
C LEU A 126 -19.23 24.51 12.66
N GLU A 127 -18.31 24.63 13.63
CA GLU A 127 -17.18 23.71 13.78
C GLU A 127 -17.73 22.34 14.22
N HIS A 128 -18.45 21.67 13.32
CA HIS A 128 -18.56 20.22 13.44
C HIS A 128 -17.25 19.64 12.93
N ASP A 129 -16.67 18.74 13.74
CA ASP A 129 -15.53 17.89 13.45
C ASP A 129 -15.89 16.98 12.26
N ILE A 130 -15.99 17.55 11.05
CA ILE A 130 -16.30 16.78 9.84
C ILE A 130 -15.04 15.98 9.53
N ARG A 131 -15.02 14.74 10.02
CA ARG A 131 -13.96 13.79 9.69
C ARG A 131 -14.13 13.35 8.23
N PRO A 132 -13.04 13.24 7.46
CA PRO A 132 -13.11 12.65 6.13
C PRO A 132 -13.62 11.20 6.25
N GLU A 133 -14.58 10.85 5.41
CA GLU A 133 -15.15 9.50 5.33
C GLU A 133 -14.18 8.59 4.56
N ILE A 134 -13.97 7.38 5.09
CA ILE A 134 -13.25 6.32 4.36
C ILE A 134 -14.22 5.72 3.34
N LEU A 135 -13.88 5.89 2.07
CA LEU A 135 -14.57 5.32 0.93
C LEU A 135 -14.04 3.91 0.67
N GLU A 136 -14.73 2.92 1.21
CA GLU A 136 -14.43 1.50 1.00
C GLU A 136 -14.78 1.04 -0.44
N LYS A 137 -14.77 -0.28 -0.67
CA LYS A 137 -15.17 -0.86 -1.95
C LYS A 137 -16.69 -0.70 -2.11
N PRO A 138 -17.18 -0.25 -3.27
CA PRO A 138 -18.62 -0.15 -3.49
C PRO A 138 -19.27 -1.53 -3.44
N THR A 139 -20.43 -1.61 -2.79
CA THR A 139 -21.18 -2.87 -2.60
C THR A 139 -21.95 -3.31 -3.85
N SER A 140 -22.15 -2.37 -4.79
CA SER A 140 -22.87 -2.61 -6.05
C SER A 140 -22.48 -1.58 -7.11
N LYS A 141 -22.90 -1.79 -8.36
CA LYS A 141 -22.76 -0.78 -9.43
C LYS A 141 -23.48 0.52 -9.08
N ALA A 142 -24.66 0.44 -8.46
CA ALA A 142 -25.41 1.63 -8.04
C ALA A 142 -24.65 2.42 -6.97
N ASP A 143 -24.03 1.72 -6.02
CA ASP A 143 -23.18 2.33 -5.00
C ASP A 143 -21.89 2.92 -5.61
N ASN A 144 -21.28 2.24 -6.58
CA ASN A 144 -20.13 2.78 -7.31
C ASN A 144 -20.50 4.08 -8.04
N LEU A 145 -21.65 4.13 -8.72
CA LEU A 145 -22.12 5.35 -9.38
C LEU A 145 -22.36 6.48 -8.40
N ARG A 146 -22.99 6.19 -7.25
CA ARG A 146 -23.18 7.16 -6.17
C ARG A 146 -21.85 7.75 -5.70
N MET A 147 -20.86 6.90 -5.39
CA MET A 147 -19.53 7.36 -4.97
C MET A 147 -18.84 8.24 -6.02
N LEU A 148 -18.93 7.85 -7.30
CA LEU A 148 -18.32 8.62 -8.38
C LEU A 148 -19.02 9.96 -8.61
N LEU A 149 -20.36 10.02 -8.47
CA LEU A 149 -21.11 11.27 -8.52
C LEU A 149 -20.69 12.20 -7.37
N ASP A 150 -20.52 11.66 -6.15
CA ASP A 150 -20.11 12.43 -4.98
C ASP A 150 -18.71 13.04 -5.12
N MET A 151 -17.80 12.36 -5.83
CA MET A 151 -16.44 12.83 -6.12
C MET A 151 -16.32 13.68 -7.40
N ASN A 152 -17.32 13.66 -8.29
CA ASN A 152 -17.25 14.33 -9.59
C ASN A 152 -17.04 15.84 -9.43
N GLY A 153 -16.06 16.41 -10.15
CA GLY A 153 -15.65 17.80 -10.01
C GLY A 153 -14.91 18.16 -8.71
N ARG A 154 -14.75 17.21 -7.77
CA ARG A 154 -14.10 17.40 -6.47
C ARG A 154 -12.73 16.70 -6.42
N SER A 155 -12.20 16.53 -5.21
CA SER A 155 -11.01 15.72 -4.98
C SER A 155 -11.23 14.73 -3.84
N CYS A 156 -10.45 13.66 -3.86
CA CYS A 156 -10.31 12.72 -2.76
C CYS A 156 -8.83 12.56 -2.43
N GLU A 157 -8.54 12.02 -1.25
CA GLU A 157 -7.18 11.68 -0.86
C GLU A 157 -7.03 10.17 -0.84
N VAL A 158 -5.97 9.66 -1.48
CA VAL A 158 -5.60 8.26 -1.46
C VAL A 158 -4.44 8.09 -0.49
N VAL A 159 -4.63 7.20 0.48
CA VAL A 159 -3.65 6.93 1.54
C VAL A 159 -3.26 5.47 1.44
N THR A 160 -1.96 5.20 1.30
CA THR A 160 -1.42 3.84 1.40
C THR A 160 -0.51 3.74 2.61
N GLY A 161 -0.87 2.90 3.57
CA GLY A 161 -0.01 2.47 4.66
C GLY A 161 0.87 1.31 4.21
N VAL A 162 2.14 1.30 4.61
CA VAL A 162 3.10 0.23 4.32
C VAL A 162 3.75 -0.21 5.62
N SER A 163 3.88 -1.54 5.77
CA SER A 163 4.55 -2.17 6.90
C SER A 163 5.66 -3.09 6.40
N VAL A 164 6.83 -2.98 7.04
CA VAL A 164 7.99 -3.85 6.83
C VAL A 164 8.28 -4.58 8.13
N VAL A 165 8.04 -5.89 8.12
CA VAL A 165 8.41 -6.79 9.23
C VAL A 165 9.69 -7.51 8.83
N PHE A 166 10.67 -7.52 9.73
CA PHE A 166 11.93 -8.22 9.51
C PHE A 166 12.36 -8.97 10.78
N PRO A 167 12.76 -10.24 10.68
CA PRO A 167 13.29 -10.98 11.81
C PRO A 167 14.70 -10.50 12.14
N ILE A 168 15.03 -10.49 13.43
CA ILE A 168 16.40 -10.34 13.92
C ILE A 168 16.83 -11.71 14.47
N PRO A 169 17.85 -12.37 13.91
CA PRO A 169 18.28 -13.69 14.37
C PRO A 169 18.66 -13.77 15.86
N THR A 170 19.07 -12.64 16.43
CA THR A 170 19.66 -12.55 17.78
C THR A 170 18.71 -12.09 18.87
N ALA A 171 17.45 -11.73 18.55
CA ALA A 171 16.48 -11.25 19.53
C ALA A 171 15.07 -11.80 19.28
N PRO A 172 14.34 -12.26 20.32
CA PRO A 172 12.95 -12.65 20.18
C PRO A 172 12.08 -11.46 19.79
N GLY A 173 11.25 -11.63 18.76
CA GLY A 173 10.34 -10.62 18.23
C GLY A 173 10.51 -10.39 16.73
N HIS A 174 9.74 -9.44 16.21
CA HIS A 174 9.78 -9.04 14.81
C HIS A 174 9.69 -7.52 14.72
N PRO A 175 10.81 -6.78 14.66
CA PRO A 175 10.73 -5.35 14.53
C PRO A 175 9.94 -4.94 13.28
N ILE A 176 9.15 -3.89 13.44
CA ILE A 176 8.20 -3.40 12.44
C ILE A 176 8.58 -1.96 12.10
N LYS A 177 8.69 -1.67 10.81
CA LYS A 177 8.88 -0.31 10.28
C LYS A 177 7.65 0.09 9.48
N LEU A 178 7.14 1.27 9.78
CA LEU A 178 5.86 1.76 9.29
C LEU A 178 6.06 3.06 8.53
N MET A 179 5.28 3.25 7.47
CA MET A 179 5.14 4.52 6.79
C MET A 179 3.75 4.62 6.17
N ASP A 180 3.32 5.84 5.87
CA ASP A 180 2.20 6.11 4.98
C ASP A 180 2.59 7.10 3.89
N GLU A 181 1.90 7.03 2.75
CA GLU A 181 2.02 7.99 1.66
C GLU A 181 0.63 8.47 1.24
N ARG A 182 0.53 9.75 0.87
CA ARG A 182 -0.75 10.43 0.61
C ARG A 182 -0.71 11.13 -0.72
N SER A 183 -1.80 11.04 -1.46
CA SER A 183 -1.89 11.69 -2.77
C SER A 183 -3.30 12.16 -3.03
N VAL A 184 -3.45 13.35 -3.57
CA VAL A 184 -4.76 13.92 -3.87
C VAL A 184 -5.11 13.65 -5.32
N VAL A 185 -6.27 13.04 -5.54
CA VAL A 185 -6.84 12.78 -6.87
C VAL A 185 -7.94 13.79 -7.12
N TYR A 186 -7.84 14.53 -8.23
CA TYR A 186 -8.81 15.52 -8.64
C TYR A 186 -9.64 14.97 -9.79
N PHE A 187 -10.94 14.81 -9.57
CA PHE A 187 -11.87 14.42 -10.63
C PHE A 187 -12.17 15.61 -11.54
N ALA A 188 -12.35 15.32 -12.82
CA ALA A 188 -12.90 16.29 -13.77
C ALA A 188 -14.39 16.50 -13.50
N ASP A 189 -14.97 17.53 -14.12
CA ASP A 189 -16.43 17.66 -14.20
C ASP A 189 -16.93 16.79 -15.35
N ASN A 190 -17.22 15.52 -15.03
CA ASN A 190 -17.60 14.51 -16.02
C ASN A 190 -19.11 14.52 -16.25
N ALA A 191 -19.53 14.29 -17.50
CA ALA A 191 -20.93 14.01 -17.79
C ALA A 191 -21.37 12.70 -17.11
N VAL A 192 -22.60 12.64 -16.60
CA VAL A 192 -23.14 11.44 -15.92
C VAL A 192 -23.00 10.18 -16.78
N SER A 193 -23.20 10.30 -18.10
CA SER A 193 -23.06 9.18 -19.04
C SER A 193 -21.65 8.58 -19.09
N TRP A 194 -20.60 9.35 -18.78
CA TRP A 194 -19.23 8.83 -18.68
C TRP A 194 -19.03 8.03 -17.40
N LEU A 195 -19.62 8.50 -16.29
CA LEU A 195 -19.61 7.78 -15.01
C LEU A 195 -20.35 6.45 -15.13
N GLU A 196 -21.55 6.46 -15.73
CA GLU A 196 -22.33 5.26 -16.01
C GLU A 196 -21.57 4.28 -16.91
N ALA A 197 -20.95 4.76 -17.99
CA ALA A 197 -20.16 3.92 -18.89
C ALA A 197 -18.96 3.26 -18.19
N TYR A 198 -18.31 3.95 -17.26
CA TYR A 198 -17.24 3.39 -16.45
C TYR A 198 -17.77 2.35 -15.44
N VAL A 199 -18.84 2.68 -14.70
CA VAL A 199 -19.51 1.77 -13.75
C VAL A 199 -19.97 0.49 -14.45
N ASP A 200 -20.42 0.58 -15.71
CA ASP A 200 -20.85 -0.57 -16.49
C ASP A 200 -19.73 -1.58 -16.74
N LYS A 201 -18.47 -1.13 -16.81
CA LYS A 201 -17.31 -2.02 -16.89
C LYS A 201 -17.05 -2.77 -15.59
N GLY A 202 -17.50 -2.26 -14.44
CA GLY A 202 -17.35 -2.90 -13.14
C GLY A 202 -15.92 -2.87 -12.58
N GLU A 203 -14.99 -2.15 -13.21
CA GLU A 203 -13.57 -2.12 -12.82
C GLU A 203 -13.34 -1.50 -11.44
N GLY A 204 -14.27 -0.64 -10.99
CA GLY A 204 -14.24 0.01 -9.68
C GLY A 204 -14.73 -0.88 -8.53
N LEU A 205 -15.39 -2.01 -8.80
CA LEU A 205 -16.12 -2.74 -7.76
C LEU A 205 -15.22 -3.33 -6.67
N ASP A 206 -13.98 -3.67 -7.01
CA ASP A 206 -13.00 -4.23 -6.07
C ASP A 206 -11.97 -3.18 -5.60
N ARG A 207 -12.35 -1.89 -5.61
CA ARG A 207 -11.47 -0.74 -5.31
C ARG A 207 -12.07 0.19 -4.28
N ALA A 208 -11.26 0.57 -3.29
CA ALA A 208 -11.57 1.71 -2.44
C ALA A 208 -11.82 2.95 -3.31
N GLY A 209 -12.86 3.72 -2.98
CA GLY A 209 -13.30 4.86 -3.78
C GLY A 209 -13.97 4.51 -5.12
N GLY A 210 -13.99 3.24 -5.54
CA GLY A 210 -14.69 2.82 -6.75
C GLY A 210 -14.05 3.23 -8.08
N PHE A 211 -12.76 3.57 -8.13
CA PHE A 211 -12.06 3.96 -9.37
C PHE A 211 -10.68 3.30 -9.53
N THR A 212 -10.32 2.93 -10.76
CA THR A 212 -8.97 2.48 -11.15
C THR A 212 -8.88 2.42 -12.69
N GLY A 213 -7.70 2.16 -13.26
CA GLY A 213 -7.54 1.79 -14.67
C GLY A 213 -8.23 2.72 -15.67
N LEU A 214 -9.30 2.24 -16.33
CA LEU A 214 -10.11 3.03 -17.28
C LEU A 214 -10.67 4.30 -16.66
N GLY A 215 -10.90 4.30 -15.34
CA GLY A 215 -11.35 5.46 -14.56
C GLY A 215 -10.36 6.63 -14.61
N GLY A 216 -9.14 6.43 -15.12
CA GLY A 216 -8.22 7.52 -15.43
C GLY A 216 -8.81 8.59 -16.36
N ILE A 217 -9.79 8.24 -17.20
CA ILE A 217 -10.52 9.22 -18.04
C ILE A 217 -11.37 10.20 -17.21
N LEU A 218 -11.72 9.83 -15.97
CA LEU A 218 -12.52 10.65 -15.05
C LEU A 218 -11.66 11.64 -14.25
N ILE A 219 -10.34 11.46 -14.29
CA ILE A 219 -9.38 12.19 -13.45
C ILE A 219 -8.80 13.36 -14.23
N ARG A 220 -8.84 14.55 -13.62
CA ARG A 220 -8.23 15.78 -14.16
C ARG A 220 -6.74 15.84 -13.87
N LYS A 221 -6.34 15.54 -12.63
CA LYS A 221 -4.93 15.54 -12.19
C LYS A 221 -4.74 14.76 -10.89
N VAL A 222 -3.50 14.43 -10.60
CA VAL A 222 -3.05 13.86 -9.33
C VAL A 222 -1.96 14.77 -8.77
N ASP A 223 -2.12 15.22 -7.52
CA ASP A 223 -1.07 15.89 -6.76
C ASP A 223 -0.49 14.87 -5.76
N GLY A 224 0.72 14.38 -6.01
CA GLY A 224 1.38 13.36 -5.19
C GLY A 224 1.97 12.21 -6.02
N ASP A 225 2.12 11.05 -5.39
CA ASP A 225 2.66 9.85 -6.03
C ASP A 225 1.56 9.08 -6.78
N TRP A 226 1.72 8.94 -8.09
CA TRP A 226 0.82 8.11 -8.89
C TRP A 226 0.84 6.64 -8.47
N HIS A 227 1.99 6.08 -8.08
CA HIS A 227 2.06 4.68 -7.65
C HIS A 227 1.31 4.46 -6.34
N ASN A 228 1.30 5.46 -5.44
CA ASN A 228 0.45 5.46 -4.26
C ASN A 228 -1.03 5.32 -4.65
N VAL A 229 -1.51 6.13 -5.61
CA VAL A 229 -2.90 6.04 -6.12
C VAL A 229 -3.21 4.67 -6.72
N VAL A 230 -2.24 4.04 -7.38
CA VAL A 230 -2.38 2.69 -7.94
C VAL A 230 -2.39 1.59 -6.85
N GLY A 231 -1.79 1.88 -5.69
CA GLY A 231 -1.87 1.07 -4.46
C GLY A 231 -0.54 0.63 -3.86
N PHE A 232 0.61 1.19 -4.27
CA PHE A 232 1.89 1.02 -3.58
C PHE A 232 2.83 2.22 -3.82
N PRO A 233 3.24 2.96 -2.78
CA PRO A 233 4.03 4.18 -2.92
C PRO A 233 5.53 3.87 -3.16
N ALA A 234 5.88 3.39 -4.35
CA ALA A 234 7.21 2.84 -4.62
C ALA A 234 8.34 3.85 -4.35
N ALA A 235 8.18 5.10 -4.79
CA ALA A 235 9.23 6.11 -4.62
C ALA A 235 9.48 6.43 -3.14
N ALA A 236 8.41 6.58 -2.36
CA ALA A 236 8.49 6.85 -0.94
C ALA A 236 9.02 5.64 -0.17
N PHE A 237 8.57 4.44 -0.53
CA PHE A 237 9.03 3.18 0.06
C PHE A 237 10.54 2.98 -0.10
N PHE A 238 11.10 3.16 -1.30
CA PHE A 238 12.54 2.98 -1.48
C PHE A 238 13.36 4.05 -0.75
N LYS A 239 12.88 5.30 -0.70
CA LYS A 239 13.52 6.34 0.13
C LYS A 239 13.47 5.99 1.62
N PHE A 240 12.35 5.46 2.09
CA PHE A 240 12.20 4.99 3.47
C PHE A 240 13.21 3.88 3.78
N LEU A 241 13.41 2.94 2.86
CA LEU A 241 14.44 1.91 3.01
C LEU A 241 15.86 2.49 3.05
N GLU A 242 16.18 3.53 2.25
CA GLU A 242 17.48 4.21 2.33
C GLU A 242 17.70 4.84 3.71
N ILE A 243 16.71 5.58 4.22
CA ILE A 243 16.78 6.21 5.55
C ILE A 243 17.03 5.16 6.62
N LEU A 244 16.27 4.05 6.60
CA LEU A 244 16.46 2.97 7.57
C LEU A 244 17.86 2.35 7.46
N VAL A 245 18.40 2.20 6.24
CA VAL A 245 19.74 1.67 6.02
C VAL A 245 20.84 2.60 6.51
N GLU A 246 20.62 3.91 6.49
CA GLU A 246 21.54 4.94 6.96
C GLU A 246 21.49 5.15 8.47
N GLU A 247 20.29 5.12 9.06
CA GLU A 247 20.08 5.43 10.48
C GLU A 247 20.25 4.21 11.41
N GLN A 248 20.10 2.99 10.88
CA GLN A 248 20.15 1.75 11.65
C GLN A 248 21.16 0.80 11.04
N ASP A 249 22.32 0.67 11.71
CA ASP A 249 23.41 -0.20 11.26
C ASP A 249 22.98 -1.67 11.17
N ASP A 250 22.09 -2.10 12.07
CA ASP A 250 21.50 -3.43 12.13
C ASP A 250 20.35 -3.65 11.12
N PHE A 251 19.77 -2.58 10.56
CA PHE A 251 18.71 -2.70 9.57
C PHE A 251 19.26 -3.32 8.29
N LEU A 252 18.69 -4.48 7.94
CA LEU A 252 19.15 -5.31 6.85
C LEU A 252 20.67 -5.64 6.96
N ALA A 253 21.24 -5.68 8.17
CA ALA A 253 22.59 -6.19 8.37
C ALA A 253 22.70 -7.67 7.92
N VAL A 254 23.90 -8.09 7.59
CA VAL A 254 24.28 -9.48 7.32
C VAL A 254 25.47 -9.69 8.23
N ASP A 255 25.39 -10.63 9.17
CA ASP A 255 26.59 -11.07 9.89
C ASP A 255 27.50 -11.88 8.94
#